data_AF-A0A2C9V657-F1
#
_entry.id   AF-A0A2C9V657-F1
#
_cell.length_a   1.000
_cell.length_b   1.000
_cell.length_c   1.000
_cell.angle_alpha   90.00
_cell.angle_beta   90.00
_cell.angle_gamma   90.00
#
_symmetry.space_group_name_H-M   'P 1'
#
loop_
_entity.id
_entity.type
_entity.pdbx_description
1 polymer ?
#
loop_
_entity_poly.entity_id
_entity_poly.type
_entity_poly.pdbx_seq_one_letter_code
_entity_poly.pdbx_strand_id
1 'polypeptide(L)'
;MMTPDDLAKILAAITTKNNADDPYHVSNSDAPGFSLVNTPLKGHNYLSWSQFVQVALRAKKKLGFINRKIKAPAPDSDDYDKWWTADSMVVSWLLNAISKDIYDAFVFCKNAKVLWDELKQ
;
A
#
# COMPACT_ATOMS: atom_id res chain seq x y z
N MET A 1 -40.42 -18.45 -8.88
CA MET A 1 -40.04 -18.70 -7.48
C MET A 1 -38.54 -18.97 -7.48
N MET A 2 -37.76 -18.24 -6.67
CA MET A 2 -36.30 -18.32 -6.69
C MET A 2 -35.84 -19.65 -6.06
N THR A 3 -34.93 -20.37 -6.71
CA THR A 3 -34.52 -21.70 -6.24
C THR A 3 -33.55 -21.60 -5.07
N PRO A 4 -33.43 -22.63 -4.22
CA PRO A 4 -32.43 -22.66 -3.15
C PRO A 4 -30.99 -22.44 -3.64
N ASP A 5 -30.67 -22.89 -4.86
CA ASP A 5 -29.37 -22.70 -5.49
C ASP A 5 -29.13 -21.25 -5.92
N ASP A 6 -30.16 -20.56 -6.40
CA ASP A 6 -30.09 -19.13 -6.70
C ASP A 6 -29.89 -18.32 -5.41
N LEU A 7 -30.55 -18.73 -4.32
CA LEU A 7 -30.39 -18.14 -2.99
C LEU A 7 -28.97 -18.34 -2.47
N ALA A 8 -28.42 -19.55 -2.60
CA ALA A 8 -27.04 -19.85 -2.23
C ALA A 8 -26.02 -19.07 -3.06
N LYS A 9 -26.24 -18.90 -4.37
CA LYS A 9 -25.37 -18.09 -5.25
C LYS A 9 -25.43 -16.60 -4.90
N ILE A 10 -26.62 -16.08 -4.58
CA ILE A 10 -26.77 -14.68 -4.15
C ILE A 10 -26.13 -14.47 -2.77
N LEU A 11 -26.36 -15.38 -1.82
CA LEU A 11 -25.72 -15.31 -0.50
C LEU A 11 -24.20 -15.46 -0.60
N ALA A 12 -23.70 -16.34 -1.47
CA ALA A 12 -22.28 -16.44 -1.79
C ALA A 12 -21.76 -15.13 -2.40
N ALA A 13 -22.44 -14.53 -3.38
CA ALA A 13 -22.03 -13.26 -3.96
C ALA A 13 -22.05 -12.09 -2.95
N ILE A 14 -23.00 -12.08 -2.01
CA ILE A 14 -23.09 -11.09 -0.92
C ILE A 14 -21.97 -11.33 0.12
N THR A 15 -21.67 -12.58 0.45
CA THR A 15 -20.62 -12.96 1.42
C THR A 15 -19.21 -12.86 0.82
N THR A 16 -19.08 -12.95 -0.51
CA THR A 16 -17.80 -12.87 -1.24
C THR A 16 -17.43 -11.43 -1.60
N LYS A 17 -18.27 -10.42 -1.32
CA LYS A 17 -17.81 -9.03 -1.14
C LYS A 17 -17.07 -8.86 0.19
N ASN A 18 -16.12 -9.74 0.46
CA ASN A 18 -15.13 -9.51 1.50
C ASN A 18 -14.13 -8.48 0.95
N ASN A 19 -14.35 -7.19 1.26
CA ASN A 19 -13.39 -6.11 1.04
C ASN A 19 -11.96 -6.43 1.56
N ALA A 20 -11.79 -7.48 2.37
CA ALA A 20 -10.51 -7.92 2.94
C ALA A 20 -9.52 -8.53 1.94
N ASP A 21 -9.98 -8.91 0.73
CA ASP A 21 -9.15 -9.44 -0.36
C ASP A 21 -8.92 -8.42 -1.49
N ASP A 22 -9.52 -7.23 -1.40
CA ASP A 22 -9.21 -6.13 -2.32
C ASP A 22 -7.77 -5.64 -2.04
N PRO A 23 -6.83 -5.76 -3.00
CA PRO A 23 -5.45 -5.28 -2.83
C PRO A 23 -5.37 -3.78 -2.55
N TYR A 24 -6.39 -3.00 -2.91
CA TYR A 24 -6.46 -1.55 -2.73
C TYR A 24 -7.15 -1.14 -1.43
N HIS A 25 -7.68 -2.08 -0.64
CA HIS A 25 -8.38 -1.75 0.61
C HIS A 25 -7.48 -1.00 1.60
N VAL A 26 -7.92 0.19 2.04
CA VAL A 26 -7.28 0.96 3.13
C VAL A 26 -8.12 0.76 4.39
N SER A 27 -7.50 0.26 5.46
CA SER A 27 -8.20 0.00 6.73
C SER A 27 -8.53 1.31 7.45
N ASN A 28 -9.58 1.31 8.28
CA ASN A 28 -9.87 2.43 9.18
C ASN A 28 -8.73 2.72 10.19
N SER A 29 -7.87 1.73 10.44
CA SER A 29 -6.66 1.89 11.28
C SER A 29 -5.43 2.39 10.51
N ASP A 30 -5.53 2.57 9.19
CA ASP A 30 -4.44 3.05 8.35
C ASP A 30 -4.43 4.59 8.34
N ALA A 31 -3.58 5.16 9.19
CA ALA A 31 -3.35 6.60 9.22
C ALA A 31 -2.12 6.97 8.37
N PRO A 32 -2.17 8.03 7.53
CA PRO A 32 -1.02 8.48 6.73
C PRO A 32 0.23 8.80 7.56
N GLY A 33 0.03 9.34 8.77
CA GLY A 33 1.11 9.70 9.72
C GLY A 33 1.72 8.53 10.49
N PHE A 34 1.28 7.29 10.24
CA PHE A 34 1.85 6.12 10.91
C PHE A 34 3.28 5.86 10.42
N SER A 35 4.24 5.74 11.35
CA SER A 35 5.60 5.36 10.98
C SER A 35 5.73 3.84 10.88
N LEU A 36 6.28 3.34 9.78
CA LEU A 36 6.57 1.90 9.59
C LEU A 36 7.78 1.43 10.40
N VAL A 37 8.62 2.37 10.84
CA VAL A 37 9.92 2.09 11.46
C VAL A 37 10.15 2.98 12.68
N ASN A 38 10.87 2.46 13.67
CA ASN A 38 11.31 3.27 14.81
C ASN A 38 12.55 4.12 14.48
N THR A 39 13.38 3.64 13.54
CA THR A 39 14.60 4.31 13.10
C THR A 39 14.45 4.72 11.64
N PRO A 40 14.28 6.01 11.33
CA PRO A 40 14.17 6.49 9.96
C PRO A 40 15.44 6.24 9.13
N LEU A 41 15.31 6.23 7.82
CA LEU A 41 16.44 6.11 6.89
C LEU A 41 17.34 7.35 6.99
N LYS A 42 18.64 7.12 7.19
CA LYS A 42 19.71 8.14 7.25
C LYS A 42 20.84 7.86 6.24
N GLY A 43 20.54 7.11 5.18
CA GLY A 43 21.51 6.61 4.20
C GLY A 43 22.21 5.32 4.67
N HIS A 44 23.07 5.40 5.68
CA HIS A 44 23.94 4.27 6.09
C HIS A 44 23.20 3.04 6.67
N ASN A 45 21.93 3.19 7.06
CA ASN A 45 21.12 2.12 7.68
C ASN A 45 20.12 1.46 6.72
N TYR A 46 20.27 1.64 5.41
CA TYR A 46 19.33 1.16 4.40
C TYR A 46 18.99 -0.34 4.52
N LEU A 47 19.99 -1.20 4.77
CA LEU A 47 19.76 -2.66 4.84
C LEU A 47 18.77 -3.03 5.96
N SER A 48 18.97 -2.53 7.17
CA SER A 48 18.05 -2.79 8.29
C SER A 48 16.71 -2.09 8.08
N TRP A 49 16.72 -0.84 7.63
CA TRP A 49 15.52 -0.04 7.37
C TRP A 49 14.61 -0.72 6.33
N SER A 50 15.17 -1.14 5.20
CA SER A 50 14.42 -1.74 4.10
C SER A 50 13.79 -3.08 4.49
N GLN A 51 14.43 -3.86 5.37
CA GLN A 51 13.85 -5.08 5.92
C GLN A 51 12.63 -4.77 6.80
N PHE A 52 12.72 -3.79 7.71
CA PHE A 52 11.59 -3.40 8.56
C PHE A 52 10.41 -2.85 7.75
N VAL A 53 10.66 -1.98 6.77
CA VAL A 53 9.60 -1.46 5.88
C VAL A 53 8.91 -2.59 5.14
N GLN A 54 9.65 -3.55 4.57
CA GLN A 54 9.07 -4.68 3.86
C GLN A 54 8.21 -5.57 4.78
N VAL A 55 8.65 -5.82 6.03
CA VAL A 55 7.88 -6.58 7.02
C VAL A 55 6.59 -5.84 7.39
N ALA A 56 6.68 -4.55 7.68
CA ALA A 56 5.51 -3.73 8.04
C ALA A 56 4.50 -3.67 6.90
N LEU A 57 4.95 -3.40 5.66
CA LEU A 57 4.07 -3.40 4.49
C LEU A 57 3.48 -4.79 4.21
N ARG A 58 4.20 -5.87 4.50
CA ARG A 58 3.66 -7.24 4.38
C ARG A 58 2.53 -7.48 5.38
N ALA A 59 2.71 -7.10 6.64
CA ALA A 59 1.67 -7.21 7.67
C ALA A 59 0.41 -6.41 7.30
N LYS A 60 0.58 -5.29 6.59
CA LYS A 60 -0.53 -4.45 6.11
C LYS A 60 -1.10 -4.88 4.74
N LYS A 61 -0.61 -5.99 4.15
CA LYS A 61 -0.95 -6.44 2.79
C LYS A 61 -0.65 -5.40 1.68
N LYS A 62 0.33 -4.52 1.89
CA LYS A 62 0.74 -3.44 0.95
C LYS A 62 2.12 -3.62 0.32
N LEU A 63 2.83 -4.71 0.61
CA LEU A 63 4.15 -5.00 0.02
C LEU A 63 4.12 -5.03 -1.53
N GLY A 64 2.96 -5.35 -2.12
CA GLY A 64 2.78 -5.43 -3.57
C GLY A 64 3.06 -4.12 -4.32
N PHE A 65 2.85 -2.97 -3.69
CA PHE A 65 3.05 -1.65 -4.28
C PHE A 65 4.53 -1.37 -4.55
N ILE A 66 5.42 -1.72 -3.62
CA ILE A 66 6.87 -1.45 -3.76
C ILE A 66 7.63 -2.53 -4.54
N ASN A 67 7.05 -3.71 -4.77
CA ASN A 67 7.69 -4.78 -5.55
C ASN A 67 7.03 -5.04 -6.91
N ARG A 68 6.09 -4.19 -7.34
CA ARG A 68 5.31 -4.28 -8.60
C ARG A 68 4.43 -5.51 -8.75
N LYS A 69 4.14 -6.26 -7.67
CA LYS A 69 3.08 -7.29 -7.70
C LYS A 69 1.69 -6.67 -7.81
N ILE A 70 1.50 -5.46 -7.25
CA ILE A 70 0.33 -4.62 -7.46
C ILE A 70 0.76 -3.50 -8.41
N LYS A 71 0.21 -3.46 -9.62
CA LYS A 71 0.54 -2.46 -10.64
C LYS A 71 -0.59 -1.44 -10.74
N ALA A 72 -0.25 -0.23 -11.18
CA ALA A 72 -1.26 0.76 -11.54
C ALA A 72 -2.20 0.17 -12.61
N PRO A 73 -3.52 0.20 -12.40
CA PRO A 73 -4.48 -0.10 -13.44
C PRO A 73 -4.47 1.03 -14.50
N ALA A 74 -5.19 0.82 -15.60
CA ALA A 74 -5.37 1.85 -16.60
C ALA A 74 -6.11 3.08 -15.99
N PRO A 75 -5.81 4.32 -16.40
CA PRO A 75 -6.43 5.53 -15.83
C PRO A 75 -7.95 5.60 -15.96
N ASP A 76 -8.54 4.86 -16.89
CA ASP A 76 -9.97 4.75 -17.16
C ASP A 76 -10.65 3.58 -16.41
N SER A 77 -9.88 2.82 -15.62
CA SER A 77 -10.42 1.73 -14.80
C SER A 77 -11.15 2.25 -13.56
N ASP A 78 -12.28 1.62 -13.23
CA ASP A 78 -13.03 1.85 -11.99
C ASP A 78 -12.18 1.63 -10.71
N ASP A 79 -11.07 0.91 -10.83
CA ASP A 79 -10.15 0.65 -9.71
C ASP A 79 -9.01 1.67 -9.60
N TYR A 80 -8.87 2.60 -10.55
CA TYR A 80 -7.76 3.56 -10.55
C TYR A 80 -7.74 4.43 -9.30
N ASP A 81 -8.88 4.99 -8.90
CA ASP A 81 -8.97 5.83 -7.71
C ASP A 81 -8.70 5.05 -6.41
N LYS A 82 -9.14 3.78 -6.35
CA LYS A 82 -8.85 2.89 -5.20
C LYS A 82 -7.36 2.60 -5.12
N TRP A 83 -6.75 2.22 -6.25
CA TRP A 83 -5.32 1.99 -6.33
C TRP A 83 -4.53 3.24 -5.95
N TRP A 84 -4.91 4.40 -6.49
CA TRP A 84 -4.26 5.68 -6.22
C TRP A 84 -4.32 6.07 -4.75
N THR A 85 -5.47 5.85 -4.11
CA THR A 85 -5.66 6.07 -2.67
C THR A 85 -4.73 5.18 -1.86
N ALA A 86 -4.66 3.89 -2.19
CA ALA A 86 -3.79 2.93 -1.53
C ALA A 86 -2.30 3.21 -1.76
N ASP A 87 -1.90 3.58 -2.98
CA ASP A 87 -0.52 3.94 -3.32
C ASP A 87 -0.09 5.20 -2.56
N SER A 88 -0.96 6.21 -2.49
CA SER A 88 -0.74 7.45 -1.73
C SER A 88 -0.54 7.18 -0.23
N MET A 89 -1.26 6.20 0.33
CA MET A 89 -1.06 5.76 1.72
C MET A 89 0.34 5.15 1.92
N VAL A 90 0.78 4.30 0.99
CA VAL A 90 2.12 3.70 1.03
C VAL A 90 3.21 4.76 0.87
N VAL A 91 3.02 5.72 -0.04
CA VAL A 91 3.92 6.89 -0.19
C VAL A 91 4.03 7.65 1.14
N SER A 92 2.91 7.97 1.78
CA SER A 92 2.91 8.69 3.07
C SER A 92 3.69 7.94 4.15
N TRP A 93 3.52 6.62 4.23
CA TRP A 93 4.27 5.79 5.16
C TRP A 93 5.77 5.72 4.86
N LEU A 94 6.16 5.66 3.58
CA LEU A 94 7.56 5.69 3.17
C LEU A 94 8.19 7.05 3.51
N LEU A 95 7.49 8.16 3.24
CA LEU A 95 7.94 9.51 3.59
C LEU A 95 8.03 9.74 5.10
N ASN A 96 7.19 9.08 5.91
CA ASN A 96 7.32 9.09 7.37
C ASN A 96 8.44 8.16 7.88
N ALA A 97 8.97 7.28 7.04
CA ALA A 97 10.06 6.37 7.37
C ALA A 97 11.45 6.91 7.00
N ILE A 98 11.57 8.11 6.44
CA ILE A 98 12.85 8.76 6.09
C ILE A 98 13.21 9.88 7.06
N SER A 99 14.50 10.15 7.27
CA SER A 99 14.92 11.26 8.14
C SER A 99 14.60 12.61 7.49
N LYS A 100 14.41 13.63 8.33
CA LYS A 100 14.18 15.00 7.86
C LYS A 100 15.33 15.54 7.00
N ASP A 101 16.55 15.06 7.23
CA ASP A 101 17.75 15.47 6.51
C ASP A 101 17.70 15.13 5.02
N ILE A 102 16.94 14.08 4.65
CA ILE A 102 16.79 13.65 3.26
C ILE A 102 15.37 13.83 2.72
N TYR A 103 14.42 14.24 3.56
CA TYR A 103 12.99 14.30 3.23
C TYR A 103 12.69 15.15 1.99
N ASP A 104 13.27 16.34 1.91
CA ASP A 104 13.00 17.31 0.84
C ASP A 104 13.40 16.79 -0.55
N ALA A 105 14.35 15.85 -0.62
CA ALA A 105 14.73 15.22 -1.89
C ALA A 105 13.64 14.28 -2.44
N PHE A 106 12.75 13.77 -1.58
CA PHE A 106 11.79 12.72 -1.93
C PHE A 106 10.33 13.15 -1.84
N VAL A 107 10.01 14.28 -1.19
CA VAL A 107 8.63 14.73 -0.91
C VAL A 107 7.72 14.83 -2.15
N PHE A 108 8.30 15.07 -3.33
CA PHE A 108 7.54 15.18 -4.59
C PHE A 108 7.27 13.83 -5.28
N CYS A 109 7.79 12.72 -4.76
CA CYS A 109 7.50 11.39 -5.28
C CYS A 109 6.05 11.00 -4.96
N LYS A 110 5.24 10.85 -6.00
CA LYS A 110 3.81 10.48 -5.87
C LYS A 110 3.53 8.99 -6.05
N ASN A 111 4.56 8.19 -6.36
CA ASN A 111 4.40 6.76 -6.61
C ASN A 111 5.26 5.95 -5.65
N ALA A 112 4.65 4.99 -4.95
CA ALA A 112 5.34 4.21 -3.93
C ALA A 112 6.51 3.40 -4.49
N LYS A 113 6.38 2.86 -5.72
CA LYS A 113 7.45 2.09 -6.36
C LYS A 113 8.63 2.97 -6.73
N VAL A 114 8.36 4.14 -7.32
CA VAL A 114 9.42 5.10 -7.69
C VAL A 114 10.15 5.55 -6.43
N LEU A 115 9.42 5.99 -5.40
CA LEU A 115 10.01 6.39 -4.13
C LEU A 115 10.89 5.28 -3.53
N TRP A 116 10.39 4.04 -3.49
CA TRP A 116 11.15 2.91 -2.99
C TRP A 116 12.46 2.66 -3.74
N ASP A 117 12.46 2.81 -5.08
CA ASP A 117 13.65 2.62 -5.90
C ASP A 117 14.69 3.72 -5.70
N GLU A 118 14.25 4.97 -5.59
CA GLU A 118 15.12 6.12 -5.35
C GLU A 118 15.79 6.04 -3.97
N LEU A 119 15.10 5.50 -2.96
CA LEU A 119 15.64 5.33 -1.60
C LEU A 119 16.72 4.25 -1.47
N LYS A 120 16.91 3.41 -2.49
CA LYS A 120 17.95 2.35 -2.52
C LYS A 120 19.33 2.90 -2.92
N GLN A 121 19.38 4.08 -3.53
CA GLN A 121 20.59 4.66 -4.11
C GLN A 121 21.59 5.14 -3.05
#